data_AF-X0UQ83-F1
#
_entry.id   AF-X0UQ83-F1
#
_cell.length_a   1.000
_cell.length_b   1.000
_cell.length_c   1.000
_cell.angle_alpha   90.00
_cell.angle_beta   90.00
_cell.angle_gamma   90.00
#
_symmetry.space_group_name_H-M   'P 1'
#
loop_
_entity.id
_entity.type
_entity.pdbx_description
1 polymer ?
#
loop_
_entity_poly.entity_id
_entity_poly.type
_entity_poly.pdbx_seq_one_letter_code
_entity_poly.pdbx_strand_id
1 'polypeptide(L)'
;MLLAYRETPSFYAVGRSLGTHHQTVERCVERALAYGPLAALDDRPYPGKEPTITSEAKAWLVSLACDKAKEHGYPHELWTTRLLARH
;
A
#
# COMPACT_ATOMS: atom_id res chain seq x y z
N MET A 1 8.36 -23.10 -0.89
CA MET A 1 8.92 -23.16 0.48
C MET A 1 8.18 -24.14 1.36
N LEU A 2 6.87 -23.98 1.58
CA LEU A 2 6.09 -24.83 2.49
C LEU A 2 6.11 -26.32 2.12
N LEU A 3 5.93 -26.65 0.83
CA LEU A 3 6.02 -28.05 0.37
C LEU A 3 7.42 -28.62 0.56
N ALA A 4 8.47 -27.88 0.17
CA ALA A 4 9.85 -28.31 0.36
C ALA A 4 10.21 -28.51 1.84
N TYR A 5 9.68 -27.68 2.74
CA TYR A 5 9.84 -27.83 4.19
C TYR A 5 9.10 -29.05 4.75
N ARG A 6 7.93 -29.39 4.19
CA ARG A 6 7.21 -30.61 4.54
C ARG A 6 7.99 -31.87 4.16
N GLU A 7 8.63 -31.88 2.99
CA GLU A 7 9.46 -33.01 2.54
C GLU A 7 10.80 -33.07 3.29
N THR A 8 11.37 -31.93 3.70
CA THR A 8 12.64 -31.86 4.43
C THR A 8 12.55 -30.76 5.49
N PRO A 9 12.29 -31.10 6.77
CA PRO A 9 12.05 -30.13 7.84
C PRO A 9 13.36 -29.50 8.32
N SER A 10 13.98 -28.69 7.47
CA SER A 10 15.19 -27.91 7.76
C SER A 10 15.16 -26.60 6.98
N PHE A 11 15.14 -25.47 7.68
CA PHE A 11 15.15 -24.14 7.06
C PHE A 11 16.41 -23.92 6.21
N TYR A 12 17.55 -24.43 6.65
CA TYR A 12 18.82 -24.29 5.93
C TYR A 12 18.86 -25.16 4.67
N ALA A 13 18.43 -26.42 4.76
CA ALA A 13 18.41 -27.32 3.60
C ALA A 13 17.45 -26.81 2.51
N VAL A 14 16.26 -26.37 2.93
CA VAL A 14 15.25 -25.79 2.02
C VAL A 14 15.69 -24.44 1.46
N GLY A 15 16.32 -23.58 2.27
CA GLY A 15 16.86 -22.32 1.80
C GLY A 15 17.93 -22.54 0.72
N ARG A 16 18.86 -23.47 0.98
CA ARG A 16 19.90 -23.84 0.02
C ARG A 16 19.33 -24.44 -1.26
N SER A 17 18.34 -25.33 -1.18
CA SER A 17 17.76 -25.97 -2.37
C SER A 17 16.94 -25.02 -3.23
N LEU A 18 16.31 -24.00 -2.61
CA LEU A 18 15.51 -22.98 -3.30
C LEU A 18 16.30 -21.72 -3.66
N GLY A 19 17.59 -21.62 -3.30
CA GLY A 19 18.41 -20.44 -3.55
C GLY A 19 18.01 -19.21 -2.72
N THR A 20 17.43 -19.42 -1.54
CA THR A 20 16.95 -18.36 -0.64
C THR A 20 17.60 -18.42 0.73
N HIS A 21 17.63 -17.30 1.45
CA HIS A 21 18.12 -17.28 2.83
C HIS A 21 17.22 -18.13 3.75
N HIS A 22 17.81 -18.84 4.72
CA HIS A 22 17.06 -19.74 5.62
C HIS A 22 15.98 -18.99 6.42
N GLN A 23 16.22 -17.74 6.82
CA GLN A 23 15.24 -16.90 7.51
C GLN A 23 14.00 -16.60 6.65
N THR A 24 14.12 -16.58 5.32
CA THR A 24 12.96 -16.41 4.43
C THR A 24 12.06 -17.64 4.52
N VAL A 25 12.66 -18.84 4.55
CA VAL A 25 11.93 -20.10 4.72
C VAL A 25 11.25 -20.14 6.09
N GLU A 26 11.98 -19.81 7.15
CA GLU A 26 11.46 -19.70 8.52
C GLU A 26 10.24 -18.78 8.59
N ARG A 27 10.36 -17.54 8.10
CA ARG A 27 9.24 -16.57 8.06
C ARG A 27 8.03 -17.05 7.26
N CYS A 28 8.24 -17.79 6.18
CA CYS A 28 7.16 -18.38 5.40
C CYS A 28 6.45 -19.50 6.19
N VAL A 29 7.20 -20.34 6.89
CA VAL A 29 6.65 -21.41 7.74
C VAL A 29 5.90 -20.83 8.93
N GLU A 30 6.48 -19.87 9.65
CA GLU A 30 5.83 -19.16 10.76
C GLU A 30 4.51 -18.50 10.31
N ARG A 31 4.51 -17.85 9.14
CA ARG A 31 3.30 -17.25 8.57
C ARG A 31 2.23 -18.32 8.27
N ALA A 32 2.62 -19.45 7.68
CA ALA A 32 1.70 -20.55 7.42
C ALA A 32 1.15 -21.18 8.70
N LEU A 33 1.93 -21.24 9.78
CA LEU A 33 1.47 -21.70 11.09
C LEU A 33 0.48 -20.72 11.72
N ALA A 34 0.70 -19.41 11.56
CA ALA A 34 -0.15 -18.38 12.14
C ALA A 34 -1.50 -18.20 11.42
N TYR A 35 -1.52 -18.29 10.08
CA TYR A 35 -2.70 -17.95 9.27
C TYR A 35 -3.26 -19.12 8.45
N GLY A 36 -2.57 -20.26 8.44
CA GLY A 36 -2.87 -21.38 7.56
C GLY A 36 -2.08 -21.32 6.24
N PRO A 37 -1.81 -22.48 5.61
CA PRO A 37 -0.89 -22.57 4.47
C PRO A 37 -1.39 -21.89 3.20
N LEU A 38 -2.70 -21.80 2.99
CA LEU A 38 -3.28 -21.12 1.83
C LEU A 38 -3.33 -19.61 2.04
N ALA A 39 -3.87 -19.13 3.16
CA ALA A 39 -3.95 -17.70 3.46
C ALA A 39 -2.56 -17.04 3.62
N ALA A 40 -1.52 -17.81 3.96
CA ALA A 40 -0.15 -17.29 4.04
C ALA A 40 0.49 -17.01 2.65
N LEU A 41 -0.10 -17.52 1.56
CA LEU A 41 0.36 -17.25 0.20
C LEU A 41 -0.12 -15.88 -0.30
N ASP A 42 -1.25 -15.41 0.21
CA ASP A 42 -1.79 -14.11 -0.18
C ASP A 42 -0.99 -12.97 0.47
N ASP A 43 -0.87 -11.87 -0.26
CA ASP A 43 -0.33 -10.65 0.31
C ASP A 43 -1.25 -10.15 1.42
N ARG A 44 -0.64 -9.78 2.55
CA ARG A 44 -1.39 -9.14 3.63
C ARG A 44 -2.01 -7.86 3.06
N PRO A 45 -3.32 -7.63 3.25
CA PRO A 45 -3.94 -6.38 2.86
C PRO A 45 -3.17 -5.27 3.54
N TYR A 46 -2.46 -4.48 2.73
CA TYR A 46 -1.76 -3.32 3.26
C TYR A 46 -2.86 -2.31 3.58
N PRO A 47 -3.07 -1.95 4.86
CA PRO A 47 -3.93 -0.81 5.16
C PRO A 47 -3.22 0.38 4.55
N GLY A 48 -3.66 0.77 3.35
CA GLY A 48 -3.06 1.90 2.64
C GLY A 48 -2.97 3.10 3.57
N LYS A 49 -2.01 3.99 3.32
CA LYS A 49 -1.91 5.24 4.09
C LYS A 49 -3.27 5.93 4.06
N GLU A 50 -3.79 6.26 5.25
CA GLU A 50 -5.06 6.96 5.34
C GLU A 50 -5.01 8.24 4.49
N PRO A 51 -6.08 8.55 3.72
CA PRO A 51 -6.11 9.76 2.92
C PRO A 51 -5.90 10.98 3.80
N THR A 52 -4.83 11.73 3.55
CA THR A 52 -4.54 12.96 4.30
C THR A 52 -5.57 14.06 4.01
N ILE A 53 -6.18 14.04 2.81
CA ILE A 53 -7.26 14.96 2.44
C ILE A 53 -8.60 14.30 2.81
N THR A 54 -9.31 14.91 3.76
CA THR A 54 -10.65 14.49 4.20
C THR A 54 -11.67 14.63 3.06
N SER A 55 -12.79 13.92 3.15
CA SER A 55 -13.90 14.05 2.19
C SER A 55 -14.43 15.48 2.14
N GLU A 56 -14.51 16.16 3.29
CA GLU A 56 -14.91 17.56 3.40
C GLU A 56 -13.93 18.49 2.69
N ALA A 57 -12.62 18.32 2.90
CA ALA A 57 -11.61 19.12 2.21
C ALA A 57 -11.67 18.93 0.68
N LYS A 58 -11.97 17.72 0.20
CA LYS A 58 -12.20 17.48 -1.23
C LYS A 58 -13.45 18.22 -1.72
N ALA A 59 -14.56 18.14 -0.99
CA ALA A 59 -15.80 18.79 -1.37
C ALA A 59 -15.64 20.32 -1.43
N TRP A 60 -14.95 20.90 -0.44
CA TRP A 60 -14.61 22.31 -0.42
C TRP A 60 -13.72 22.70 -1.61
N LEU A 61 -12.68 21.93 -1.91
CA LEU A 61 -11.80 22.20 -3.05
C LEU A 61 -12.55 22.15 -4.38
N VAL A 62 -13.49 21.21 -4.53
CA VAL A 62 -14.36 21.11 -5.72
C VAL A 62 -15.27 22.33 -5.81
N SER A 63 -15.88 22.76 -4.70
CA SER A 63 -16.68 23.98 -4.67
C SER A 63 -15.86 25.20 -5.11
N LEU A 64 -14.65 25.36 -4.57
CA LEU A 64 -13.75 26.44 -4.94
C LEU A 64 -13.37 26.41 -6.44
N ALA A 65 -13.14 25.21 -6.98
CA ALA A 65 -12.78 25.04 -8.38
C ALA A 65 -13.95 25.29 -9.36
N CYS A 66 -15.20 25.26 -8.88
CA CYS A 66 -16.38 25.60 -9.67
C CYS A 66 -16.57 27.12 -9.84
N ASP A 67 -16.08 27.92 -8.89
CA ASP A 67 -16.04 29.38 -8.99
C ASP A 67 -14.88 29.84 -9.88
N LYS A 68 -14.91 31.08 -10.37
CA LYS A 68 -13.81 31.57 -11.23
C LYS A 68 -12.65 32.07 -10.38
N ALA A 69 -11.41 31.71 -10.74
CA ALA A 69 -10.23 32.18 -10.00
C ALA A 69 -10.17 33.71 -9.83
N LYS A 70 -10.71 34.48 -10.79
CA LYS A 70 -10.83 35.94 -10.70
C LYS A 70 -11.74 36.46 -9.60
N GLU A 71 -12.77 35.71 -9.24
CA GLU A 71 -13.70 36.04 -8.14
C GLU A 71 -13.00 35.90 -6.78
N HIS A 72 -11.86 35.20 -6.74
CA HIS A 72 -10.99 35.05 -5.58
C HIS A 72 -9.73 35.93 -5.66
N GLY A 73 -9.72 36.95 -6.52
CA GLY A 73 -8.65 37.95 -6.59
C GLY A 73 -7.44 37.56 -7.45
N TYR A 74 -7.51 36.47 -8.23
CA TYR A 74 -6.47 36.12 -9.18
C TYR A 74 -6.67 36.79 -10.54
N PRO A 75 -5.61 37.10 -11.29
CA PRO A 75 -5.74 37.67 -12.63
C PRO A 75 -6.16 36.63 -13.70
N HIS A 76 -6.27 35.35 -13.33
CA HIS A 76 -6.55 34.24 -14.24
C HIS A 76 -8.05 33.94 -14.31
N GLU A 77 -8.58 33.67 -15.52
CA GLU A 77 -9.97 33.22 -15.69
C GLU A 77 -10.18 31.77 -15.21
N LEU A 78 -9.15 30.93 -15.34
CA LEU A 78 -9.18 29.51 -14.98
C LEU A 78 -8.25 29.21 -13.80
N TRP A 79 -8.63 28.22 -13.01
CA TRP A 79 -7.75 27.65 -11.99
C TRP A 79 -6.58 26.90 -12.62
N THR A 80 -5.43 26.95 -11.96
CA THR A 80 -4.34 25.99 -12.16
C THR A 80 -4.15 25.20 -10.88
N THR A 81 -3.59 23.99 -10.97
CA THR A 81 -3.28 23.17 -9.78
C THR A 81 -2.40 23.92 -8.79
N ARG A 82 -1.49 24.79 -9.28
CA ARG A 82 -0.62 25.62 -8.44
C ARG A 82 -1.39 26.70 -7.67
N LEU A 83 -2.43 27.27 -8.28
CA LEU A 83 -3.29 28.26 -7.60
C LEU A 83 -4.20 27.59 -6.58
N LEU A 84 -4.80 26.45 -6.94
CA LEU A 84 -5.62 25.67 -6.01
C LEU A 84 -4.81 25.17 -4.82
N ALA A 85 -3.54 24.80 -4.99
CA ALA A 85 -2.67 24.36 -3.90
C ALA A 85 -2.30 25.47 -2.88
N ARG A 86 -2.69 26.73 -3.11
CA ARG A 86 -2.53 27.82 -2.13
C ARG A 86 -3.70 27.92 -1.14
N HIS A 87 -4.72 27.10 -1.35
CA HIS A 87 -5.95 27.02 -0.58
C HIS A 87 -6.00 25.65 0.11
#